data_AF-A0A6G4NYV7-F1
#
_entry.id   AF-A0A6G4NYV7-F1
#
_cell.length_a   1.000
_cell.length_b   1.000
_cell.length_c   1.000
_cell.angle_alpha   90.00
_cell.angle_beta   90.00
_cell.angle_gamma   90.00
#
_symmetry.space_group_name_H-M   'P 1'
#
loop_
_entity.id
_entity.type
_entity.pdbx_description
1 polymer ?
#
loop_
_entity_poly.entity_id
_entity_poly.type
_entity_poly.pdbx_seq_one_letter_code
_entity_poly.pdbx_strand_id
1 'polypeptide(L)'
;MSEFAWSWNEPRPAIDPARFTEHRQETETDLQRAIRYYLEADKRAQKEQEAKEEAFFAQSAMGKKLMASLEEAGQREKLAQSIISKRRATEQDPVARAFATLKALPVYLREPLSRHLSFLRKKQEADRQKGKKSWQAERYARGTLRKIFERLDRTDSRWLTPGYRSLAGRERLDDLLYLPQLNKHQIQTLATMTAAMFSSTFEKLCDG
;
A
#
# COMPACT_ATOMS: atom_id res chain seq x y z
N MET A 1 -42.74 -31.01 -71.96
CA MET A 1 -42.40 -29.60 -71.67
C MET A 1 -42.29 -29.43 -70.15
N SER A 2 -41.09 -29.58 -69.60
CA SER A 2 -40.66 -29.03 -68.30
C SER A 2 -39.25 -29.56 -68.00
N GLU A 3 -38.25 -29.05 -68.73
CA GLU A 3 -36.85 -29.19 -68.35
C GLU A 3 -36.39 -27.80 -67.89
N PHE A 4 -35.62 -27.74 -66.81
CA PHE A 4 -35.18 -26.53 -66.08
C PHE A 4 -36.11 -26.03 -64.95
N ALA A 5 -36.25 -26.84 -63.90
CA ALA A 5 -36.56 -26.33 -62.56
C ALA A 5 -35.25 -25.95 -61.86
N TRP A 6 -35.05 -24.67 -61.57
CA TRP A 6 -33.92 -24.20 -60.76
C TRP A 6 -34.27 -24.31 -59.26
N SER A 7 -33.26 -24.41 -58.39
CA SER A 7 -33.45 -24.56 -56.94
C SER A 7 -34.25 -23.43 -56.27
N TRP A 8 -34.38 -22.27 -56.93
CA TRP A 8 -35.22 -21.16 -56.48
C TRP A 8 -36.69 -21.26 -56.93
N ASN A 9 -36.98 -22.13 -57.89
CA ASN A 9 -38.29 -22.33 -58.52
C ASN A 9 -38.97 -23.63 -58.07
N GLU A 10 -38.33 -24.44 -57.22
CA GLU A 10 -38.93 -25.64 -56.64
C GLU A 10 -40.06 -25.27 -55.65
N PRO A 11 -41.23 -25.94 -55.72
CA PRO A 11 -42.34 -25.68 -54.82
C PRO A 11 -41.91 -26.01 -53.38
N ARG A 12 -41.85 -24.99 -52.53
CA ARG A 12 -41.47 -25.14 -51.12
C ARG A 12 -42.63 -25.76 -50.32
N PRO A 13 -42.35 -26.68 -49.37
CA PRO A 13 -43.39 -27.22 -48.49
C PRO A 13 -44.03 -26.09 -47.66
N ALA A 14 -45.35 -26.16 -47.48
CA ALA A 14 -46.09 -25.19 -46.69
C ALA A 14 -45.53 -25.12 -45.26
N ILE A 15 -45.31 -23.90 -44.78
CA ILE A 15 -44.78 -23.66 -43.43
C ILE A 15 -45.92 -23.87 -42.43
N ASP A 16 -45.74 -24.83 -41.53
CA ASP A 16 -46.72 -25.18 -40.50
C ASP A 16 -46.57 -24.25 -39.27
N PRO A 17 -47.59 -23.45 -38.89
CA PRO A 17 -47.48 -22.45 -37.82
C PRO A 17 -47.14 -23.04 -36.44
N ALA A 18 -47.50 -24.31 -36.21
CA ALA A 18 -47.25 -25.01 -34.94
C ALA A 18 -45.78 -25.47 -34.77
N ARG A 19 -45.02 -25.61 -35.87
CA ARG A 19 -43.61 -26.06 -35.87
C ARG A 19 -42.61 -24.95 -36.20
N PHE A 20 -43.07 -23.73 -36.42
CA PHE A 20 -42.22 -22.58 -36.78
C PHE A 20 -41.21 -22.19 -35.68
N THR A 21 -41.50 -22.51 -34.41
CA THR A 21 -40.63 -22.23 -33.26
C THR A 21 -39.52 -23.25 -33.07
N GLU A 22 -39.59 -24.41 -33.73
CA GLU A 22 -38.50 -25.38 -33.76
C GLU A 22 -37.44 -24.84 -34.72
N HIS A 23 -36.34 -24.29 -34.19
CA HIS A 23 -35.23 -23.80 -35.01
C HIS A 23 -34.74 -24.92 -35.94
N ARG A 24 -35.11 -24.83 -37.22
CA ARG A 24 -34.50 -25.64 -38.27
C ARG A 24 -33.02 -25.32 -38.24
N GLN A 25 -32.17 -26.34 -38.07
CA GLN A 25 -30.74 -26.20 -38.31
C GLN A 25 -30.56 -25.95 -39.81
N GLU A 26 -30.66 -24.68 -40.22
CA GLU A 26 -30.35 -24.27 -41.58
C GLU A 26 -28.89 -24.64 -41.83
N THR A 27 -28.64 -25.52 -42.79
CA THR A 27 -27.28 -25.79 -43.23
C THR A 27 -26.73 -24.47 -43.75
N GLU A 28 -25.60 -24.03 -43.17
CA GLU A 28 -24.98 -22.75 -43.51
C GLU A 28 -25.01 -22.56 -45.02
N THR A 29 -25.68 -21.49 -45.47
CA THR A 29 -25.73 -21.18 -46.89
C THR A 29 -24.31 -20.93 -47.40
N ASP A 30 -24.03 -21.28 -48.65
CA ASP A 30 -22.69 -21.10 -49.22
C ASP A 30 -22.22 -19.64 -49.15
N LEU A 31 -23.16 -18.68 -49.19
CA LEU A 31 -22.91 -17.26 -48.97
C LEU A 31 -22.47 -16.95 -47.52
N GLN A 32 -23.14 -17.51 -46.51
CA GLN A 32 -22.74 -17.33 -45.10
C GLN A 32 -21.35 -17.88 -44.83
N ARG A 33 -21.01 -19.04 -45.43
CA ARG A 33 -19.66 -19.62 -45.36
C ARG A 33 -18.63 -18.70 -45.99
N ALA A 34 -18.93 -18.14 -47.15
CA ALA A 34 -18.05 -17.18 -47.82
C ALA A 34 -17.85 -15.91 -46.96
N ILE A 35 -18.92 -15.32 -46.43
CA ILE A 35 -18.86 -14.14 -45.56
C ILE A 35 -18.00 -14.41 -44.32
N ARG A 36 -18.22 -15.55 -43.66
CA ARG A 36 -17.43 -15.96 -42.49
C ARG A 36 -15.94 -16.10 -42.84
N TYR A 37 -15.63 -16.71 -43.97
CA TYR A 37 -14.25 -16.85 -44.45
C TYR A 37 -13.58 -15.49 -44.64
N TYR A 38 -14.25 -14.52 -45.29
CA TYR A 38 -13.71 -13.17 -45.46
C TYR A 38 -13.54 -12.44 -44.13
N LEU A 39 -14.49 -12.53 -43.21
CA LEU A 39 -14.36 -11.93 -41.87
C LEU A 39 -13.21 -12.55 -41.06
N GLU A 40 -13.00 -13.86 -41.16
CA GLU A 40 -11.86 -14.52 -40.55
C GLU A 40 -10.54 -14.11 -41.21
N ALA A 41 -10.52 -13.94 -42.53
CA ALA A 41 -9.36 -13.43 -43.27
C ALA A 41 -9.03 -11.99 -42.88
N ASP A 42 -10.03 -11.11 -42.77
CA ASP A 42 -9.86 -9.72 -42.32
C ASP A 42 -9.33 -9.64 -40.90
N LYS A 43 -9.87 -10.46 -39.98
CA LYS A 43 -9.37 -10.54 -38.59
C LYS A 43 -7.91 -11.03 -38.54
N ARG A 44 -7.52 -11.95 -39.42
CA ARG A 44 -6.13 -12.41 -39.52
C ARG A 44 -5.23 -11.29 -40.06
N ALA A 45 -5.67 -10.60 -41.11
CA ALA A 45 -4.95 -9.47 -41.68
C ALA A 45 -4.78 -8.32 -40.67
N GLN A 46 -5.82 -8.02 -39.88
CA GLN A 46 -5.74 -7.04 -38.78
C GLN A 46 -4.74 -7.45 -37.72
N LYS A 47 -4.79 -8.70 -37.23
CA LYS A 47 -3.81 -9.20 -36.25
C LYS A 47 -2.38 -9.16 -36.78
N GLU A 48 -2.19 -9.45 -38.06
CA GLU A 48 -0.87 -9.36 -38.69
C GLU A 48 -0.38 -7.91 -38.78
N GLN A 49 -1.28 -6.95 -39.03
CA GLN A 49 -0.97 -5.52 -39.00
C GLN A 49 -0.62 -5.06 -37.58
N GLU A 50 -1.46 -5.38 -36.60
CA GLU A 50 -1.22 -5.08 -35.17
C GLU A 50 0.12 -5.67 -34.70
N ALA A 51 0.42 -6.93 -35.03
CA ALA A 51 1.70 -7.55 -34.67
C ALA A 51 2.90 -6.85 -35.32
N LYS A 52 2.77 -6.37 -36.57
CA LYS A 52 3.81 -5.58 -37.24
C LYS A 52 3.99 -4.22 -36.59
N GLU A 53 2.90 -3.56 -36.21
CA GLU A 53 2.91 -2.27 -35.51
C GLU A 53 3.52 -2.39 -34.10
N GLU A 54 3.16 -3.42 -33.35
CA GLU A 54 3.74 -3.74 -32.05
C GLU A 54 5.23 -4.05 -32.16
N ALA A 55 5.64 -4.84 -33.16
CA ALA A 55 7.05 -5.13 -33.41
C ALA A 55 7.82 -3.86 -33.80
N PHE A 56 7.24 -3.00 -34.64
CA PHE A 56 7.83 -1.72 -35.00
C PHE A 56 7.96 -0.79 -33.79
N PHE A 57 6.92 -0.71 -32.96
CA PHE A 57 6.92 0.08 -31.73
C PHE A 57 7.96 -0.44 -30.74
N ALA A 58 8.04 -1.76 -30.52
CA ALA A 58 9.03 -2.40 -29.67
C ALA A 58 10.48 -2.17 -30.17
N GLN A 59 10.69 -2.09 -31.48
CA GLN A 59 12.00 -1.78 -32.07
C GLN A 59 12.34 -0.29 -32.04
N SER A 60 11.32 0.58 -32.03
CA SER A 60 11.47 2.04 -31.94
C SER A 60 12.22 2.46 -30.68
N ALA A 61 12.97 3.55 -30.79
CA ALA A 61 13.68 4.14 -29.65
C ALA A 61 12.73 4.48 -28.49
N MET A 62 11.47 4.85 -28.78
CA MET A 62 10.46 5.14 -27.77
C MET A 62 9.97 3.87 -27.05
N GLY A 63 9.64 2.81 -27.81
CA GLY A 63 9.17 1.55 -27.22
C GLY A 63 10.27 0.86 -26.40
N LYS A 64 11.53 0.90 -26.85
CA LYS A 64 12.67 0.42 -26.07
C LYS A 64 12.83 1.15 -24.73
N LYS A 65 12.71 2.49 -24.74
CA LYS A 65 12.75 3.30 -23.50
C LYS A 65 11.59 2.98 -22.57
N LEU A 66 10.40 2.77 -23.12
CA LEU A 66 9.20 2.45 -22.35
C LEU A 66 9.33 1.05 -21.73
N MET A 67 9.78 0.04 -22.47
CA MET A 67 10.07 -1.30 -21.96
C MET A 67 11.13 -1.27 -20.85
N ALA A 68 12.25 -0.56 -21.06
CA ALA A 68 13.27 -0.39 -20.02
C ALA A 68 12.72 0.28 -18.76
N SER A 69 11.90 1.34 -18.91
CA SER A 69 11.25 1.99 -17.78
C SER A 69 10.25 1.08 -17.05
N LEU A 70 9.54 0.20 -17.76
CA LEU A 70 8.64 -0.78 -17.16
C LEU A 70 9.42 -1.86 -16.40
N GLU A 71 10.54 -2.32 -16.94
CA GLU A 71 11.45 -3.24 -16.24
C GLU A 71 12.03 -2.60 -14.98
N GLU A 72 12.49 -1.35 -15.06
CA GLU A 72 12.95 -0.58 -13.90
C GLU A 72 11.83 -0.41 -12.86
N ALA A 73 10.62 -0.08 -13.30
CA ALA A 73 9.46 0.05 -12.40
C ALA A 73 9.15 -1.28 -11.71
N GLY A 74 9.14 -2.40 -12.45
CA GLY A 74 8.94 -3.73 -11.91
C GLY A 74 10.06 -4.16 -10.95
N GLN A 75 11.31 -3.79 -11.23
CA GLN A 75 12.43 -4.00 -10.30
C GLN A 75 12.26 -3.18 -9.02
N ARG A 76 11.90 -1.90 -9.14
CA ARG A 76 11.62 -1.02 -7.98
C ARG A 76 10.47 -1.56 -7.13
N GLU A 77 9.42 -2.08 -7.76
CA GLU A 77 8.31 -2.70 -7.06
C GLU A 77 8.75 -3.95 -6.30
N LYS A 78 9.50 -4.86 -6.95
CA LYS A 78 10.06 -6.04 -6.28
C LYS A 78 10.95 -5.67 -5.10
N LEU A 79 11.79 -4.64 -5.25
CA LEU A 79 12.61 -4.11 -4.16
C LEU A 79 11.73 -3.56 -3.02
N ALA A 80 10.71 -2.77 -3.33
CA ALA A 80 9.77 -2.24 -2.35
C ALA A 80 9.05 -3.37 -1.59
N GLN A 81 8.54 -4.38 -2.31
CA GLN A 81 7.92 -5.57 -1.71
C GLN A 81 8.90 -6.32 -0.80
N SER A 82 10.18 -6.44 -1.19
CA SER A 82 11.21 -7.07 -0.35
C SER A 82 11.53 -6.28 0.92
N ILE A 83 11.49 -4.94 0.86
CA ILE A 83 11.68 -4.06 2.02
C ILE A 83 10.48 -4.16 2.95
N ILE A 84 9.27 -4.17 2.39
CA ILE A 84 8.01 -4.31 3.15
C ILE A 84 7.98 -5.67 3.85
N SER A 85 8.33 -6.77 3.15
CA SER A 85 8.35 -8.10 3.75
C SER A 85 9.39 -8.22 4.86
N LYS A 86 10.59 -7.65 4.67
CA LYS A 86 11.61 -7.56 5.74
C LYS A 86 11.11 -6.75 6.94
N ARG A 87 10.45 -5.60 6.71
CA ARG A 87 9.84 -4.82 7.80
C ARG A 87 8.78 -5.62 8.54
N ARG A 88 7.87 -6.28 7.84
CA ARG A 88 6.85 -7.15 8.44
C ARG A 88 7.48 -8.28 9.26
N ALA A 89 8.56 -8.89 8.77
CA ALA A 89 9.31 -9.90 9.53
C ALA A 89 9.93 -9.32 10.81
N THR A 90 10.48 -8.10 10.76
CA THR A 90 10.98 -7.43 11.97
C THR A 90 9.86 -6.99 12.93
N GLU A 91 8.68 -6.67 12.42
CA GLU A 91 7.48 -6.38 13.23
C GLU A 91 6.94 -7.63 13.93
N GLN A 92 7.07 -8.80 13.28
CA GLN A 92 6.70 -10.09 13.85
C GLN A 92 7.61 -10.50 15.01
N ASP A 93 8.91 -10.15 15.00
CA ASP A 93 9.76 -10.39 16.17
C ASP A 93 9.45 -9.37 17.28
N PRO A 94 8.83 -9.80 18.39
CA PRO A 94 8.46 -8.89 19.47
C PRO A 94 9.68 -8.22 20.13
N VAL A 95 10.87 -8.83 20.05
CA VAL A 95 12.10 -8.26 20.63
C VAL A 95 12.63 -7.15 19.74
N ALA A 96 12.82 -7.40 18.45
CA ALA A 96 13.23 -6.38 17.48
C ALA A 96 12.27 -5.18 17.49
N ARG A 97 10.96 -5.43 17.54
CA ARG A 97 9.94 -4.38 17.68
C ARG A 97 10.14 -3.54 18.94
N ALA A 98 10.33 -4.17 20.10
CA ALA A 98 10.53 -3.47 21.37
C ALA A 98 11.82 -2.62 21.37
N PHE A 99 12.87 -3.07 20.68
CA PHE A 99 14.09 -2.27 20.50
C PHE A 99 13.90 -1.10 19.55
N ALA A 100 13.16 -1.28 18.46
CA ALA A 100 12.85 -0.19 17.53
C ALA A 100 12.03 0.90 18.22
N THR A 101 10.99 0.52 18.97
CA THR A 101 10.19 1.47 19.75
C THR A 101 11.01 2.15 20.84
N LEU A 102 11.86 1.40 21.55
CA LEU A 102 12.77 1.99 22.56
C LEU A 102 13.71 3.04 21.94
N LYS A 103 14.24 2.80 20.74
CA LYS A 103 15.11 3.76 20.05
C LYS A 103 14.38 5.03 19.60
N ALA A 104 13.09 4.90 19.27
CA ALA A 104 12.24 6.02 18.88
C ALA A 104 11.81 6.90 20.07
N LEU A 105 11.93 6.42 21.31
CA LEU A 105 11.54 7.18 22.48
C LEU A 105 12.46 8.39 22.75
N PRO A 106 11.91 9.44 23.37
CA PRO A 106 12.69 10.55 23.91
C PRO A 106 13.81 10.10 24.85
N VAL A 107 14.91 10.86 24.88
CA VAL A 107 16.14 10.52 25.63
C VAL A 107 15.85 10.22 27.10
N TYR A 108 15.03 11.03 27.78
CA TYR A 108 14.72 10.87 29.21
C TYR A 108 13.97 9.57 29.54
N LEU A 109 13.18 9.02 28.61
CA LEU A 109 12.51 7.72 28.78
C LEU A 109 13.39 6.57 28.29
N ARG A 110 14.10 6.80 27.18
CA ARG A 110 14.96 5.81 26.53
C ARG A 110 16.12 5.40 27.42
N GLU A 111 16.78 6.36 28.04
CA GLU A 111 18.02 6.15 28.79
C GLU A 111 17.88 5.20 30.00
N PRO A 112 16.93 5.38 30.93
CA PRO A 112 16.76 4.46 32.05
C PRO A 112 16.37 3.04 31.60
N LEU A 113 15.51 2.92 30.58
CA LEU A 113 15.10 1.64 30.01
C LEU A 113 16.26 0.92 29.31
N SER A 114 17.06 1.66 28.54
CA SER A 114 18.27 1.16 27.87
C SER A 114 19.30 0.64 28.88
N ARG A 115 19.55 1.40 29.96
CA ARG A 115 20.44 0.98 31.05
C ARG A 115 19.96 -0.31 31.70
N HIS A 116 18.68 -0.39 32.04
CA HIS A 116 18.12 -1.61 32.63
C HIS A 116 18.24 -2.82 31.70
N LEU A 117 18.01 -2.63 30.40
CA LEU A 117 18.17 -3.69 29.40
C LEU A 117 19.63 -4.13 29.28
N SER A 118 20.57 -3.19 29.28
CA SER A 118 22.01 -3.49 29.26
C SER A 118 22.43 -4.29 30.49
N PHE A 119 21.87 -3.99 31.66
CA PHE A 119 22.10 -4.74 32.89
C PHE A 119 21.56 -6.17 32.78
N LEU A 120 20.33 -6.35 32.29
CA LEU A 120 19.75 -7.69 32.07
C LEU A 120 20.55 -8.50 31.05
N ARG A 121 21.08 -7.86 30.01
CA ARG A 121 21.91 -8.50 29.00
C ARG A 121 23.24 -8.97 29.58
N LYS A 122 23.94 -8.12 30.35
CA LYS A 122 25.17 -8.52 31.06
C LYS A 122 24.94 -9.71 31.99
N LYS A 123 23.82 -9.69 32.73
CA LYS A 123 23.43 -10.82 33.59
C LYS A 123 23.13 -12.09 32.79
N GLN A 124 22.44 -11.94 31.65
CA GLN A 124 22.14 -13.06 30.75
C GLN A 124 23.43 -13.69 30.17
N GLU A 125 24.38 -12.87 29.74
CA GLU A 125 25.68 -13.32 29.24
C GLU A 125 26.51 -14.03 30.32
N ALA A 126 26.53 -13.52 31.55
CA ALA A 126 27.18 -14.18 32.69
C ALA A 126 26.53 -15.54 33.05
N ASP A 127 25.19 -15.63 32.96
CA ASP A 127 24.47 -16.89 33.16
C ASP A 127 24.76 -17.90 32.03
N ARG A 128 24.88 -17.44 30.78
CA ARG A 128 25.26 -18.29 29.63
C ARG A 128 26.66 -18.87 29.77
N GLN A 129 27.62 -18.08 30.24
CA GLN A 129 28.98 -18.57 30.55
C GLN A 129 28.96 -19.68 31.62
N LYS A 130 28.01 -19.63 32.56
CA LYS A 130 27.79 -20.66 33.58
C LYS A 130 26.95 -21.85 33.08
N GLY A 131 26.68 -21.95 31.77
CA GLY A 131 25.87 -23.01 31.16
C GLY A 131 24.37 -22.88 31.40
N LYS A 132 23.89 -21.79 32.00
CA LYS A 132 22.46 -21.57 32.27
C LYS A 132 21.77 -20.92 31.06
N LYS A 133 20.63 -21.47 30.65
CA LYS A 133 19.75 -20.85 29.65
C LYS A 133 18.96 -19.71 30.29
N SER A 134 19.51 -18.50 30.26
CA SER A 134 18.84 -17.29 30.72
C SER A 134 18.20 -16.55 29.54
N TRP A 135 16.93 -16.17 29.71
CA TRP A 135 16.12 -15.42 28.72
C TRP A 135 15.60 -14.10 29.32
N GLN A 136 16.28 -13.57 30.34
CA GLN A 136 15.79 -12.48 31.17
C GLN A 136 15.62 -11.18 30.37
N ALA A 137 16.61 -10.80 29.55
CA ALA A 137 16.52 -9.57 28.75
C ALA A 137 15.46 -9.69 27.65
N GLU A 138 15.35 -10.85 27.00
CA GLU A 138 14.33 -11.10 25.97
C GLU A 138 12.92 -11.13 26.55
N ARG A 139 12.72 -11.76 27.72
CA ARG A 139 11.43 -11.75 28.43
C ARG A 139 11.03 -10.33 28.83
N TYR A 140 11.98 -9.53 29.29
CA TYR A 140 11.76 -8.12 29.60
C TYR A 140 11.35 -7.32 28.35
N ALA A 141 12.06 -7.53 27.23
CA ALA A 141 11.74 -6.85 25.98
C ALA A 141 10.36 -7.24 25.43
N ARG A 142 10.01 -8.54 25.44
CA ARG A 142 8.72 -9.03 24.93
C ARG A 142 7.53 -8.62 25.80
N GLY A 143 7.72 -8.61 27.12
CA GLY A 143 6.64 -8.47 28.10
C GLY A 143 6.56 -7.09 28.73
N THR A 144 7.52 -6.76 29.60
CA THR A 144 7.46 -5.54 30.43
C THR A 144 7.64 -4.27 29.61
N LEU A 145 8.58 -4.24 28.65
CA LEU A 145 8.73 -3.07 27.76
C LEU A 145 7.45 -2.81 26.97
N ARG A 146 6.84 -3.86 26.42
CA ARG A 146 5.55 -3.75 25.72
C ARG A 146 4.48 -3.09 26.59
N LYS A 147 4.32 -3.56 27.84
CA LYS A 147 3.36 -2.98 28.79
C LYS A 147 3.67 -1.53 29.14
N ILE A 148 4.95 -1.15 29.23
CA ILE A 148 5.37 0.23 29.48
C ILE A 148 5.00 1.11 28.28
N PHE A 149 5.28 0.65 27.05
CA PHE A 149 4.92 1.40 25.84
C PHE A 149 3.40 1.54 25.68
N GLU A 150 2.63 0.48 25.90
CA GLU A 150 1.16 0.55 25.86
C GLU A 150 0.60 1.55 26.89
N ARG A 151 1.20 1.64 28.08
CA ARG A 151 0.81 2.63 29.10
C ARG A 151 1.20 4.05 28.67
N LEU A 152 2.36 4.20 28.06
CA LEU A 152 2.81 5.48 27.52
C LEU A 152 1.86 5.95 26.42
N ASP A 153 1.54 5.11 25.44
CA ASP A 153 0.63 5.43 24.34
C ASP A 153 -0.78 5.82 24.85
N ARG A 154 -1.29 5.14 25.89
CA ARG A 154 -2.55 5.52 26.56
C ARG A 154 -2.47 6.87 27.27
N THR A 155 -1.33 7.18 27.85
CA THR A 155 -1.10 8.46 28.53
C THR A 155 -0.98 9.56 27.49
N ASP A 156 -0.16 9.36 26.47
CA ASP A 156 0.06 10.27 25.35
C ASP A 156 -1.24 10.55 24.60
N SER A 157 -2.05 9.54 24.29
CA SER A 157 -3.37 9.75 23.66
C SER A 157 -4.35 10.55 24.53
N ARG A 158 -4.25 10.44 25.86
CA ARG A 158 -5.08 11.23 26.79
C ARG A 158 -4.66 12.70 26.86
N TRP A 159 -3.36 12.99 26.79
CA TRP A 159 -2.82 14.36 26.92
C TRP A 159 -2.61 15.06 25.57
N LEU A 160 -2.17 14.34 24.54
CA LEU A 160 -1.95 14.82 23.17
C LEU A 160 -3.18 14.56 22.32
N THR A 161 -4.28 15.25 22.63
CA THR A 161 -5.50 15.16 21.82
C THR A 161 -5.23 15.60 20.37
N PRO A 162 -5.96 15.07 19.37
CA PRO A 162 -5.80 15.50 17.99
C PRO A 162 -5.99 17.01 17.79
N GLY A 163 -6.92 17.61 18.54
CA GLY A 163 -7.14 19.06 18.54
C GLY A 163 -5.92 19.83 19.05
N TYR A 164 -5.34 19.40 20.17
CA TYR A 164 -4.12 20.01 20.71
C TYR A 164 -2.93 19.91 19.74
N ARG A 165 -2.73 18.74 19.11
CA ARG A 165 -1.67 18.55 18.10
C ARG A 165 -1.87 19.44 16.86
N SER A 166 -3.11 19.56 16.39
CA SER A 166 -3.46 20.44 15.26
C SER A 166 -3.23 21.92 15.61
N LEU A 167 -3.61 22.34 16.82
CA LEU A 167 -3.40 23.69 17.31
C LEU A 167 -1.91 24.03 17.40
N ALA A 168 -1.12 23.15 18.02
CA ALA A 168 0.33 23.33 18.14
C ALA A 168 1.01 23.50 16.76
N GLY A 169 0.63 22.69 15.78
CA GLY A 169 1.18 22.79 14.42
C GLY A 169 0.74 24.05 13.66
N ARG A 170 -0.49 24.53 13.86
CA ARG A 170 -0.98 25.76 13.21
C ARG A 170 -0.28 27.01 13.74
N GLU A 171 -0.09 27.08 15.05
CA GLU A 171 0.46 28.26 15.73
C GLU A 171 2.01 28.24 15.82
N ARG A 172 2.68 27.27 15.17
CA ARG A 172 4.12 27.03 15.29
C ARG A 172 4.59 26.83 16.73
N LEU A 173 3.75 26.20 17.54
CA LEU A 173 4.01 25.83 18.93
C LEU A 173 4.26 24.32 19.05
N ASP A 174 4.86 23.70 18.03
CA ASP A 174 5.16 22.25 18.00
C ASP A 174 6.01 21.80 19.21
N ASP A 175 6.86 22.69 19.71
CA ASP A 175 7.68 22.47 20.91
C ASP A 175 6.84 22.19 22.17
N LEU A 176 5.56 22.62 22.22
CA LEU A 176 4.65 22.29 23.31
C LEU A 176 4.37 20.79 23.41
N LEU A 177 4.59 20.03 22.34
CA LEU A 177 4.42 18.58 22.34
C LEU A 177 5.61 17.86 23.00
N TYR A 178 6.75 18.54 23.17
CA TYR A 178 8.00 17.96 23.64
C TYR A 178 8.64 18.74 24.80
N LEU A 179 7.82 19.40 25.64
CA LEU A 179 8.24 20.18 26.81
C LEU A 179 9.38 19.56 27.64
N PRO A 180 9.36 18.24 27.97
CA PRO A 180 10.42 17.64 28.80
C PRO A 180 11.81 17.63 28.17
N GLN A 181 11.92 17.90 26.86
CA GLN A 181 13.18 17.90 26.11
C GLN A 181 13.74 19.31 25.91
N LEU A 182 12.96 20.34 26.22
CA LEU A 182 13.33 21.72 25.95
C LEU A 182 14.25 22.29 27.03
N ASN A 183 15.15 23.17 26.60
CA ASN A 183 15.98 23.97 27.49
C ASN A 183 15.17 25.13 28.10
N LYS A 184 15.64 25.69 29.23
CA LYS A 184 15.02 26.83 29.92
C LYS A 184 14.71 28.01 28.97
N HIS A 185 15.64 28.37 28.09
CA HIS A 185 15.43 29.46 27.13
C HIS A 185 14.35 29.14 26.08
N GLN A 186 14.29 27.88 25.63
CA GLN A 186 13.25 27.44 24.69
C GLN A 186 11.89 27.46 25.37
N ILE A 187 11.80 27.00 26.63
CA ILE A 187 10.56 27.06 27.42
C ILE A 187 10.11 28.51 27.61
N GLN A 188 11.02 29.44 27.91
CA GLN A 188 10.69 30.86 28.05
C GLN A 188 10.15 31.43 26.73
N THR A 189 10.85 31.19 25.62
CA THR A 189 10.45 31.66 24.29
C THR A 189 9.07 31.10 23.92
N LEU A 190 8.87 29.80 24.16
CA LEU A 190 7.60 29.13 23.88
C LEU A 190 6.46 29.67 24.74
N ALA A 191 6.72 29.96 26.03
CA ALA A 191 5.74 30.57 26.91
C ALA A 191 5.33 31.97 26.41
N THR A 192 6.30 32.78 25.96
CA THR A 192 6.02 34.10 25.38
C THR A 192 5.20 33.98 24.08
N MET A 193 5.57 33.06 23.18
CA MET A 193 4.81 32.82 21.95
C MET A 193 3.38 32.32 22.23
N THR A 194 3.24 31.43 23.22
CA THR A 194 1.92 30.88 23.63
C THR A 194 1.04 31.98 24.23
N ALA A 195 1.61 32.84 25.07
CA ALA A 195 0.90 33.99 25.64
C ALA A 195 0.48 34.99 24.54
N ALA A 196 1.35 35.27 23.57
CA ALA A 196 1.03 36.12 22.42
C ALA A 196 -0.08 35.51 21.55
N MET A 197 -0.04 34.20 21.32
CA MET A 197 -1.12 33.47 20.62
C MET A 197 -2.45 33.65 21.37
N PHE A 198 -2.49 33.40 22.69
CA PHE A 198 -3.70 33.59 23.48
C PHE A 198 -4.22 35.03 23.42
N SER A 199 -3.35 36.04 23.55
CA SER A 199 -3.73 37.46 23.41
C SER A 199 -4.35 37.73 22.04
N SER A 200 -3.71 37.26 20.96
CA SER A 200 -4.22 37.48 19.60
C SER A 200 -5.55 36.78 19.34
N THR A 201 -5.76 35.58 19.90
CA THR A 201 -7.04 34.88 19.79
C THR A 201 -8.13 35.56 20.61
N PHE A 202 -7.77 36.14 21.75
CA PHE A 202 -8.69 36.87 22.60
C PHE A 202 -9.14 38.17 21.92
N GLU A 203 -8.20 38.98 21.40
CA GLU A 203 -8.50 40.20 20.64
C GLU A 203 -9.43 39.92 19.47
N LYS A 204 -9.14 38.89 18.66
CA LYS A 204 -10.01 38.47 17.54
C LYS A 204 -11.43 38.09 17.96
N LEU A 205 -11.63 37.55 19.17
CA LEU A 205 -12.94 37.16 19.68
C LEU A 205 -13.69 38.32 20.33
N CYS A 206 -12.98 39.35 20.79
CA CYS A 206 -13.56 40.53 21.44
C CYS A 206 -13.88 41.67 20.46
N ASP A 207 -13.13 41.80 19.36
CA ASP A 207 -13.30 42.86 18.36
C ASP A 207 -14.26 42.50 17.20
N GLY A 208 -14.87 41.30 17.23
CA GLY A 208 -15.84 40.82 16.23
C GLY A 208 -17.23 40.61 16.81
#